data_AF-A0A7C1DU55-F1
#
_entry.id   AF-A0A7C1DU55-F1
#
_cell.length_a   1.000
_cell.length_b   1.000
_cell.length_c   1.000
_cell.angle_alpha   90.00
_cell.angle_beta   90.00
_cell.angle_gamma   90.00
#
_symmetry.space_group_name_H-M   'P 1'
#
loop_
_entity.id
_entity.type
_entity.pdbx_description
1 polymer ?
#
loop_
_entity_poly.entity_id
_entity_poly.type
_entity_poly.pdbx_seq_one_letter_code
_entity_poly.pdbx_strand_id
1 'polypeptide(L)'
;MAEMNIDDSQIFHDPDDPLVTNKYNGIFVETIDEINEANVIWGETEVAFVIDDNDWWINTGASLRLQNNVVLKFKPGSALLLSEGPSTLINHDGAGVFFTSYKDDSKKGDTNGDGNATTPHQGDWYGIYDDNASVMLAWPNILFSEY
;
A
#
# COMPACT_ATOMS: atom_id res chain seq x y z
N MET A 1 -3.59 16.59 -15.75
CA MET A 1 -3.03 15.65 -14.75
C MET A 1 -4.23 14.91 -14.21
N ALA A 2 -4.29 13.59 -14.39
CA ALA A 2 -5.39 12.81 -13.87
C ALA A 2 -5.22 12.77 -12.34
N GLU A 3 -6.26 13.10 -11.60
CA GLU A 3 -6.20 13.06 -10.13
C GLU A 3 -6.10 11.59 -9.70
N MET A 4 -4.97 11.18 -9.09
CA MET A 4 -4.77 9.84 -8.51
C MET A 4 -5.50 9.66 -7.15
N ASN A 5 -6.57 10.42 -6.92
CA ASN A 5 -7.38 10.30 -5.73
C ASN A 5 -8.29 9.08 -5.89
N ILE A 6 -8.05 8.04 -5.10
CA ILE A 6 -8.88 6.84 -5.04
C ILE A 6 -9.60 6.85 -3.69
N ASP A 7 -10.92 7.01 -3.72
CA ASP A 7 -11.78 7.01 -2.54
C ASP A 7 -12.63 5.73 -2.48
N ASP A 8 -13.37 5.54 -1.38
CA ASP A 8 -14.27 4.42 -1.12
C ASP A 8 -15.59 4.49 -1.92
N SER A 9 -15.70 5.41 -2.89
CA SER A 9 -16.87 5.50 -3.76
C SER A 9 -16.86 4.44 -4.87
N GLN A 10 -15.71 3.79 -5.10
CA GLN A 10 -15.57 2.71 -6.06
C GLN A 10 -15.92 1.37 -5.39
N ILE A 11 -16.79 0.60 -6.04
CA ILE A 11 -17.22 -0.72 -5.57
C ILE A 11 -16.29 -1.77 -6.19
N PHE A 12 -15.59 -2.56 -5.36
CA PHE A 12 -14.63 -3.59 -5.82
C PHE A 12 -15.14 -5.04 -5.64
N HIS A 13 -16.39 -5.18 -5.21
CA HIS A 13 -17.19 -6.40 -5.21
C HIS A 13 -18.25 -6.37 -6.33
N ASP A 14 -18.91 -7.51 -6.56
CA ASP A 14 -20.15 -7.54 -7.33
C ASP A 14 -21.22 -6.69 -6.62
N PRO A 15 -21.75 -5.61 -7.23
CA PRO A 15 -22.73 -4.74 -6.59
C PRO A 15 -24.04 -5.46 -6.19
N ASP A 16 -24.33 -6.63 -6.78
CA ASP A 16 -25.49 -7.45 -6.45
C ASP A 16 -25.17 -8.54 -5.41
N ASP A 17 -23.88 -8.83 -5.14
CA ASP A 17 -23.42 -9.77 -4.10
C ASP A 17 -22.05 -9.36 -3.49
N PRO A 18 -22.03 -8.70 -2.32
CA PRO A 18 -20.80 -8.28 -1.63
C PRO A 18 -19.86 -9.41 -1.19
N LEU A 19 -20.28 -10.67 -1.30
CA LEU A 19 -19.44 -11.83 -1.04
C LEU A 19 -18.62 -12.25 -2.26
N VAL A 20 -18.93 -11.71 -3.44
CA VAL A 20 -18.18 -11.92 -4.69
C VAL A 20 -17.23 -10.75 -4.86
N THR A 21 -16.01 -10.90 -4.36
CA THR A 21 -14.95 -9.91 -4.52
C THR A 21 -14.18 -10.14 -5.82
N ASN A 22 -13.41 -9.13 -6.26
CA ASN A 22 -12.48 -9.34 -7.35
C ASN A 22 -11.45 -10.45 -6.99
N LYS A 23 -10.98 -11.19 -8.00
CA LYS A 23 -10.13 -12.38 -7.83
C LYS A 23 -8.89 -12.16 -6.96
N TYR A 24 -8.41 -10.93 -6.86
CA TYR A 24 -7.14 -10.57 -6.24
C TYR A 24 -7.30 -9.56 -5.10
N ASN A 25 -8.51 -9.37 -4.56
CA ASN A 25 -8.87 -8.45 -3.47
C ASN A 25 -8.03 -7.16 -3.38
N GLY A 26 -7.76 -6.52 -4.52
CA GLY A 26 -6.73 -5.49 -4.56
C GLY A 26 -6.77 -4.56 -5.77
N ILE A 27 -6.24 -3.36 -5.57
CA ILE A 27 -5.94 -2.34 -6.59
C ILE A 27 -4.44 -2.38 -6.84
N PHE A 28 -4.01 -2.73 -8.04
CA PHE A 28 -2.59 -2.83 -8.37
C PHE A 28 -2.07 -1.47 -8.84
N VAL A 29 -0.98 -1.02 -8.22
CA VAL A 29 -0.25 0.21 -8.52
C VAL A 29 1.10 -0.22 -9.10
N GLU A 30 1.35 0.13 -10.36
CA GLU A 30 2.52 -0.32 -11.12
C GLU A 30 3.62 0.74 -11.16
N THR A 31 4.84 0.33 -11.53
CA THR A 31 6.09 1.15 -11.62
C THR A 31 6.01 2.53 -12.30
N ILE A 32 4.92 2.89 -12.98
CA ILE A 32 4.75 4.20 -13.63
C ILE A 32 3.88 5.17 -12.80
N ASP A 33 3.34 4.72 -11.68
CA ASP A 33 2.34 5.44 -10.87
C ASP A 33 2.92 5.98 -9.55
N GLU A 34 4.10 6.60 -9.59
CA GLU A 34 4.69 7.32 -8.45
C GLU A 34 3.84 8.53 -8.01
N ILE A 35 3.89 8.88 -6.73
CA ILE A 35 3.14 10.01 -6.18
C ILE A 35 3.90 11.32 -6.46
N ASN A 36 3.32 12.16 -7.32
CA ASN A 36 3.91 13.41 -7.80
C ASN A 36 3.12 14.67 -7.39
N GLU A 37 1.89 14.50 -6.93
CA GLU A 37 1.01 15.59 -6.55
C GLU A 37 1.09 15.92 -5.05
N ALA A 38 0.95 17.21 -4.72
CA ALA A 38 1.07 17.71 -3.35
C ALA A 38 -0.02 17.24 -2.37
N ASN A 39 -1.09 16.61 -2.84
CA ASN A 39 -2.20 16.15 -2.00
C ASN A 39 -2.96 15.00 -2.68
N VAL A 40 -2.37 13.81 -2.66
CA VAL A 40 -3.05 12.57 -3.03
C VAL A 40 -3.73 11.99 -1.80
N ILE A 41 -4.98 11.55 -1.94
CA ILE A 41 -5.74 10.90 -0.87
C ILE A 41 -6.15 9.52 -1.32
N TRP A 42 -5.75 8.50 -0.56
CA TRP A 42 -6.23 7.14 -0.72
C TRP A 42 -7.17 6.80 0.44
N GLY A 43 -8.41 6.46 0.10
CA GLY A 43 -9.49 6.20 1.03
C GLY A 43 -10.16 4.84 0.87
N GLU A 44 -9.70 4.00 -0.06
CA GLU A 44 -10.29 2.68 -0.28
C GLU A 44 -10.14 1.79 0.96
N THR A 45 -11.23 1.15 1.39
CA THR A 45 -11.27 0.32 2.60
C THR A 45 -11.87 -1.07 2.37
N GLU A 46 -12.38 -1.38 1.20
CA GLU A 46 -12.84 -2.71 0.82
C GLU A 46 -11.65 -3.64 0.55
N VAL A 47 -10.70 -3.14 -0.24
CA VAL A 47 -9.53 -3.90 -0.75
C VAL A 47 -8.20 -3.21 -0.38
N ALA A 48 -7.09 -3.92 -0.53
CA ALA A 48 -5.76 -3.33 -0.37
C ALA A 48 -5.26 -2.68 -1.67
N PHE A 49 -4.33 -1.73 -1.54
CA PHE A 49 -3.48 -1.32 -2.65
C PHE A 49 -2.27 -2.25 -2.70
N VAL A 50 -1.91 -2.73 -3.89
CA VAL A 50 -0.77 -3.64 -4.12
C VAL A 50 0.28 -2.93 -4.94
N ILE A 51 1.42 -2.65 -4.33
CA ILE A 51 2.57 -1.96 -4.92
C ILE A 51 3.52 -2.99 -5.54
N ASP A 52 3.71 -2.89 -6.85
CA ASP A 52 4.64 -3.71 -7.64
C ASP A 52 5.69 -2.81 -8.30
N ASP A 53 6.61 -2.33 -7.47
CA ASP A 53 7.64 -1.40 -7.88
C ASP A 53 8.82 -1.48 -6.89
N ASN A 54 10.02 -1.69 -7.44
CA ASN A 54 11.26 -1.83 -6.68
C ASN A 54 11.69 -0.54 -5.99
N ASP A 55 11.18 0.61 -6.45
CA ASP A 55 11.45 1.91 -5.84
C ASP A 55 10.26 2.86 -5.99
N TRP A 56 9.10 2.55 -5.40
CA TRP A 56 7.93 3.40 -5.49
C TRP A 56 8.10 4.71 -4.70
N TRP A 57 8.14 5.84 -5.40
CA TRP A 57 8.43 7.14 -4.79
C TRP A 57 7.18 7.93 -4.39
N ILE A 58 7.27 8.55 -3.21
CA ILE A 58 6.61 9.84 -2.94
C ILE A 58 7.65 10.93 -3.19
N ASN A 59 7.48 11.62 -4.31
CA ASN A 59 8.45 12.59 -4.83
C ASN A 59 8.47 13.89 -4.03
N THR A 60 9.53 14.68 -4.22
CA THR A 60 9.68 16.00 -3.59
C THR A 60 8.48 16.89 -3.86
N GLY A 61 7.91 17.48 -2.82
CA GLY A 61 6.72 18.33 -2.90
C GLY A 61 5.40 17.58 -3.06
N ALA A 62 5.44 16.24 -3.10
CA ALA A 62 4.26 15.39 -3.15
C ALA A 62 3.84 14.90 -1.75
N SER A 63 2.58 14.49 -1.60
CA SER A 63 2.14 13.83 -0.37
C SER A 63 1.03 12.82 -0.63
N LEU A 64 1.04 11.74 0.15
CA LEU A 64 0.00 10.73 0.18
C LEU A 64 -0.64 10.71 1.56
N ARG A 65 -1.94 10.95 1.61
CA ARG A 65 -2.76 10.76 2.81
C ARG A 65 -3.49 9.43 2.72
N LEU A 66 -3.23 8.57 3.69
CA LEU A 66 -3.99 7.34 3.89
C LEU A 66 -5.16 7.62 4.82
N GLN A 67 -6.39 7.28 4.45
CA GLN A 67 -7.49 7.25 5.42
C GLN A 67 -7.36 6.04 6.35
N ASN A 68 -8.17 6.01 7.42
CA ASN A 68 -8.20 4.86 8.32
C ASN A 68 -8.63 3.59 7.57
N ASN A 69 -8.10 2.45 7.99
CA ASN A 69 -8.32 1.12 7.40
C ASN A 69 -7.76 0.91 5.99
N VAL A 70 -6.94 1.83 5.46
CA VAL A 70 -6.20 1.63 4.21
C VAL A 70 -5.04 0.67 4.44
N VAL A 71 -4.85 -0.29 3.54
CA VAL A 71 -3.72 -1.23 3.61
C VAL A 71 -2.91 -1.13 2.32
N LEU A 72 -1.60 -0.92 2.46
CA LEU A 72 -0.65 -1.06 1.36
C LEU A 72 0.05 -2.42 1.47
N LYS A 73 0.07 -3.15 0.36
CA LYS A 73 0.74 -4.43 0.23
C LYS A 73 1.84 -4.35 -0.80
N PHE A 74 2.92 -5.09 -0.59
CA PHE A 74 4.13 -4.98 -1.40
C PHE A 74 4.50 -6.34 -1.99
N LYS A 75 4.74 -6.36 -3.31
CA LYS A 75 5.30 -7.54 -3.99
C LYS A 75 6.78 -7.75 -3.64
N PRO A 76 7.36 -8.92 -3.98
CA PRO A 76 8.75 -9.22 -3.66
C PRO A 76 9.71 -8.26 -4.35
N GLY A 77 10.59 -7.68 -3.54
CA GLY A 77 11.54 -6.66 -3.99
C GLY A 77 10.98 -5.23 -4.03
N SER A 78 9.70 -5.02 -3.73
CA SER A 78 9.12 -3.68 -3.71
C SER A 78 9.55 -2.86 -2.50
N ALA A 79 9.69 -1.55 -2.67
CA ALA A 79 10.02 -0.58 -1.63
C ALA A 79 9.16 0.68 -1.75
N LEU A 80 8.90 1.36 -0.63
CA LEU A 80 8.34 2.72 -0.62
C LEU A 80 9.42 3.72 -0.20
N LEU A 81 9.67 4.72 -1.03
CA LEU A 81 10.70 5.73 -0.81
C LEU A 81 10.07 7.10 -0.59
N LEU A 82 10.49 7.77 0.48
CA LEU A 82 9.97 9.07 0.90
C LEU A 82 11.03 10.14 0.68
N SER A 83 10.92 10.91 -0.40
CA SER A 83 11.92 11.94 -0.78
C SER A 83 12.12 13.00 0.30
N GLU A 84 11.05 13.38 0.99
CA GLU A 84 11.07 14.40 2.06
C GLU A 84 10.72 13.79 3.44
N GLY A 85 10.89 12.47 3.58
CA GLY A 85 10.68 11.73 4.82
C GLY A 85 9.21 11.49 5.21
N PRO A 86 8.97 10.98 6.43
CA PRO A 86 7.69 10.40 6.84
C PRO A 86 6.52 11.39 6.93
N SER A 87 6.79 12.70 6.95
CA SER A 87 5.74 13.73 6.91
C SER A 87 4.97 13.76 5.60
N THR A 88 5.53 13.22 4.51
CA THR A 88 4.85 13.11 3.21
C THR A 88 3.83 11.98 3.16
N LEU A 89 3.97 10.97 4.04
CA LEU A 89 3.04 9.86 4.19
C LEU A 89 2.13 10.13 5.40
N ILE A 90 1.06 10.87 5.12
CA ILE A 90 0.19 11.43 6.14
C ILE A 90 -0.77 10.36 6.66
N ASN A 91 -0.92 10.29 7.99
CA ASN A 91 -1.75 9.31 8.71
C ASN A 91 -1.26 7.86 8.51
N HIS A 92 0.05 7.67 8.35
CA HIS A 92 0.69 6.34 8.26
C HIS A 92 0.48 5.48 9.52
N ASP A 93 0.23 6.09 10.67
CA ASP A 93 -0.06 5.44 11.96
C ASP A 93 -1.57 5.45 12.30
N GLY A 94 -2.41 5.78 11.32
CA GLY A 94 -3.86 5.82 11.45
C GLY A 94 -4.45 4.46 11.85
N ALA A 95 -5.66 4.50 12.43
CA ALA A 95 -6.34 3.29 12.86
C ALA A 95 -6.60 2.34 11.67
N GLY A 96 -6.10 1.11 11.76
CA GLY A 96 -6.27 0.10 10.71
C GLY A 96 -5.35 0.30 9.50
N VAL A 97 -4.40 1.25 9.54
CA VAL A 97 -3.40 1.43 8.49
C VAL A 97 -2.27 0.41 8.65
N PHE A 98 -1.98 -0.34 7.58
CA PHE A 98 -0.91 -1.34 7.57
C PHE A 98 -0.10 -1.32 6.28
N PHE A 99 1.18 -1.66 6.40
CA PHE A 99 2.11 -1.90 5.30
C PHE A 99 2.60 -3.34 5.43
N THR A 100 2.34 -4.19 4.44
CA THR A 100 2.55 -5.63 4.60
C THR A 100 2.88 -6.35 3.28
N SER A 101 3.17 -7.64 3.33
CA SER A 101 3.42 -8.48 2.16
C SER A 101 2.15 -8.64 1.31
N TYR A 102 2.28 -8.72 -0.01
CA TYR A 102 1.18 -9.08 -0.93
C TYR A 102 0.64 -10.50 -0.72
N LYS A 103 1.30 -11.33 0.11
CA LYS A 103 0.85 -12.66 0.55
C LYS A 103 0.11 -12.64 1.90
N ASP A 104 -0.05 -11.47 2.53
CA ASP A 104 -0.68 -11.37 3.85
C ASP A 104 -2.21 -11.33 3.75
N ASP A 105 -2.83 -12.49 3.78
CA ASP A 105 -4.30 -12.63 3.71
C ASP A 105 -5.02 -12.02 4.93
N SER A 106 -4.31 -11.81 6.04
CA SER A 106 -4.90 -11.28 7.28
C SER A 106 -5.29 -9.81 7.17
N LYS A 107 -4.79 -9.11 6.13
CA LYS A 107 -5.07 -7.70 5.86
C LYS A 107 -5.74 -7.57 4.49
N LYS A 108 -7.04 -7.29 4.47
CA LYS A 108 -7.82 -7.07 3.23
C LYS A 108 -7.79 -8.25 2.21
N GLY A 109 -7.59 -9.48 2.68
CA GLY A 109 -7.81 -10.69 1.87
C GLY A 109 -6.63 -11.11 0.99
N ASP A 110 -6.85 -12.16 0.19
CA ASP A 110 -5.86 -12.83 -0.65
C ASP A 110 -5.59 -12.01 -1.91
N THR A 111 -4.45 -11.31 -1.92
CA THR A 111 -4.06 -10.40 -3.01
C THR A 111 -3.24 -11.07 -4.11
N ASN A 112 -2.75 -12.28 -3.86
CA ASN A 112 -2.01 -13.14 -4.78
C ASN A 112 -2.90 -14.19 -5.46
N GLY A 113 -4.13 -14.36 -4.99
CA GLY A 113 -5.15 -15.24 -5.54
C GLY A 113 -4.78 -16.72 -5.44
N ASP A 114 -3.98 -17.11 -4.44
CA ASP A 114 -3.51 -18.48 -4.25
C ASP A 114 -4.21 -19.24 -3.11
N GLY A 115 -5.24 -18.63 -2.51
CA GLY A 115 -5.90 -19.15 -1.33
C GLY A 115 -4.95 -19.09 -0.14
N ASN A 116 -4.77 -20.22 0.54
CA ASN A 116 -3.82 -20.32 1.67
C ASN A 116 -2.51 -21.01 1.25
N ALA A 117 -2.14 -20.97 -0.04
CA ALA A 117 -1.00 -21.74 -0.55
C ALA A 117 0.33 -21.13 -0.13
N THR A 118 0.36 -19.81 0.05
CA THR A 118 1.51 -19.09 0.61
C THR A 118 1.12 -18.34 1.89
N THR A 119 2.13 -18.00 2.68
CA THR A 119 1.98 -17.20 3.90
C THR A 119 3.03 -16.09 3.91
N PRO A 120 2.76 -14.94 4.54
CA PRO A 120 3.72 -13.86 4.57
C PRO A 120 4.93 -14.20 5.46
N HIS A 121 6.11 -13.76 5.04
CA HIS A 121 7.38 -13.98 5.75
C HIS A 121 8.20 -12.70 5.81
N GLN A 122 8.97 -12.51 6.89
CA GLN A 122 9.93 -11.40 7.00
C GLN A 122 10.88 -11.40 5.78
N GLY A 123 11.09 -10.23 5.18
CA GLY A 123 11.85 -10.08 3.94
C GLY A 123 11.05 -10.34 2.67
N ASP A 124 9.72 -10.45 2.77
CA ASP A 124 8.87 -10.60 1.58
C ASP A 124 8.88 -9.34 0.70
N TRP A 125 9.24 -8.19 1.24
CA TRP A 125 9.40 -6.91 0.55
C TRP A 125 10.48 -6.09 1.24
N TYR A 126 10.97 -5.02 0.62
CA TYR A 126 12.18 -4.34 1.09
C TYR A 126 11.92 -3.53 2.37
N GLY A 127 10.91 -2.67 2.36
CA GLY A 127 10.57 -1.80 3.49
C GLY A 127 10.22 -0.38 3.04
N ILE A 128 10.16 0.52 4.01
CA ILE A 128 9.91 1.95 3.79
C ILE A 128 11.20 2.71 4.12
N TYR A 129 11.70 3.47 3.15
CA TYR A 129 12.94 4.22 3.26
C TYR A 129 12.67 5.73 3.34
N ASP A 130 13.20 6.37 4.37
CA ASP A 130 13.30 7.82 4.46
C ASP A 130 14.60 8.26 3.77
N ASP A 131 14.51 8.80 2.56
CA ASP A 131 15.66 9.22 1.76
C ASP A 131 16.36 10.43 2.40
N ASN A 132 15.57 11.36 2.95
CA ASN A 132 16.05 12.58 3.60
C ASN A 132 16.90 12.28 4.85
N ALA A 133 16.50 11.29 5.66
CA ALA A 133 17.27 10.85 6.82
C ALA A 133 18.21 9.67 6.54
N SER A 134 18.11 9.08 5.34
CA SER A 134 18.83 7.88 4.90
C SER A 134 18.66 6.67 5.84
N VAL A 135 17.44 6.40 6.29
CA VAL A 135 17.11 5.31 7.24
C VAL A 135 15.90 4.49 6.80
N MET A 136 15.90 3.20 7.18
CA MET A 136 14.69 2.37 7.11
C MET A 136 13.77 2.68 8.29
N LEU A 137 12.48 2.81 8.00
CA LEU A 137 11.45 3.07 9.00
C LEU A 137 10.96 1.75 9.60
N ALA A 138 10.87 1.69 10.92
CA ALA A 138 10.48 0.50 11.67
C ALA A 138 9.25 0.76 12.54
N TRP A 139 8.12 1.12 11.91
CA TRP A 139 6.86 1.36 12.61
C TRP A 139 6.17 0.04 13.01
N PRO A 140 5.35 0.02 14.08
CA PRO A 140 4.67 -1.20 14.52
C PRO A 140 3.69 -1.82 13.52
N ASN A 141 3.26 -1.05 12.52
CA ASN A 141 2.33 -1.46 11.47
C ASN A 141 3.01 -1.73 10.12
N ILE A 142 4.34 -1.74 10.08
CA ILE A 142 5.14 -2.31 8.99
C ILE A 142 5.37 -3.79 9.33
N LEU A 143 4.88 -4.68 8.47
CA LEU A 143 4.90 -6.12 8.69
C LEU A 143 5.66 -6.79 7.55
N PHE A 144 6.43 -7.82 7.88
CA PHE A 144 7.08 -8.72 6.92
C PHE A 144 8.06 -8.04 5.93
N SER A 145 8.50 -6.80 6.20
CA SER A 145 9.57 -6.12 5.46
C SER A 145 10.92 -6.83 5.68
N GLU A 146 11.95 -6.50 4.92
CA GLU A 146 13.32 -6.94 5.20
C GLU A 146 13.91 -6.15 6.37
N TYR A 147 13.64 -4.85 6.41
CA TYR A 147 14.14 -3.88 7.38
C TYR A 147 13.07 -3.28 8.27
#